data_AF-A0A7W2URE3-F1
#
_entry.id   AF-A0A7W2URE3-F1
#
_cell.length_a   1.000
_cell.length_b   1.000
_cell.length_c   1.000
_cell.angle_alpha   90.00
_cell.angle_beta   90.00
_cell.angle_gamma   90.00
#
_symmetry.space_group_name_H-M   'P 1'
#
loop_
_entity.id
_entity.type
_entity.pdbx_description
1 polymer ?
#
loop_
_entity_poly.entity_id
_entity_poly.type
_entity_poly.pdbx_seq_one_letter_code
_entity_poly.pdbx_strand_id
1 'polypeptide(L)'
;MTHRPERNDGWDLDQLHRDEITVAMNWVIRTCQDIIREYSHKTFWTPTGTSTGTAPTTDHLIQSARTDVLNKLRRQIDGAETIISIAEHERAKRQQ
;
A
#
# COMPACT_ATOMS: atom_id res chain seq x y z
N MET A 1 44.82 20.44 -2.79
CA MET A 1 44.26 19.39 -1.90
C MET A 1 43.01 20.00 -1.27
N THR A 2 41.79 19.48 -1.34
CA THR A 2 41.30 18.15 -1.74
C THR A 2 39.78 18.24 -1.91
N HIS A 3 39.29 17.55 -2.94
CA HIS A 3 37.94 17.03 -3.21
C HIS A 3 36.70 17.64 -2.55
N ARG A 4 35.89 18.31 -3.38
CA ARG A 4 34.45 18.55 -3.17
C ARG A 4 33.70 17.22 -3.36
N PRO A 5 32.85 16.76 -2.43
CA PRO A 5 32.11 15.51 -2.61
C PRO A 5 30.76 15.80 -3.28
N GLU A 6 30.75 16.29 -4.53
CA GLU A 6 29.50 16.56 -5.25
C GLU A 6 28.84 15.29 -5.84
N ARG A 7 29.36 14.10 -5.51
CA ARG A 7 28.98 12.84 -6.18
C ARG A 7 28.23 11.84 -5.32
N ASN A 8 28.01 12.13 -4.03
CA ASN A 8 27.30 11.23 -3.11
C ASN A 8 25.80 11.52 -3.01
N ASP A 9 25.39 12.79 -3.07
CA ASP A 9 24.01 13.17 -2.74
C ASP A 9 22.96 12.59 -3.72
N GLY A 10 23.29 12.51 -5.01
CA GLY A 10 22.40 11.94 -6.02
C GLY A 10 22.22 10.42 -5.92
N TRP A 11 23.28 9.71 -5.52
CA TRP A 11 23.23 8.25 -5.33
C TRP A 11 22.51 7.88 -4.02
N ASP A 12 22.69 8.69 -2.98
CA ASP A 12 22.01 8.55 -1.69
C ASP A 12 20.49 8.78 -1.82
N LEU A 13 20.09 9.82 -2.56
CA LEU A 13 18.67 10.09 -2.80
C LEU A 13 17.99 9.04 -3.70
N ASP A 14 18.70 8.50 -4.70
CA ASP A 14 18.16 7.41 -5.52
C ASP A 14 17.97 6.13 -4.69
N GLN A 15 18.87 5.88 -3.74
CA GLN A 15 18.73 4.77 -2.79
C GLN A 15 17.56 5.00 -1.84
N LEU A 16 17.40 6.22 -1.31
CA LEU A 16 16.28 6.60 -0.45
C LEU A 16 14.93 6.34 -1.13
N HIS A 17 14.73 6.80 -2.37
CA HIS A 17 13.49 6.57 -3.10
C HIS A 17 13.22 5.07 -3.34
N ARG A 18 14.26 4.27 -3.62
CA ARG A 18 14.11 2.81 -3.78
C ARG A 18 13.67 2.16 -2.48
N ASP A 19 14.23 2.58 -1.36
CA ASP A 19 13.88 2.06 -0.04
C ASP A 19 12.44 2.46 0.32
N GLU A 20 12.04 3.70 0.07
CA GLU A 20 10.67 4.18 0.29
C GLU A 20 9.63 3.43 -0.55
N ILE A 21 9.89 3.23 -1.84
CA ILE A 21 9.03 2.44 -2.73
C ILE A 21 8.94 1.00 -2.22
N THR A 22 10.08 0.40 -1.82
CA THR A 22 10.11 -0.96 -1.30
C THR A 22 9.29 -1.09 -0.02
N VAL A 23 9.42 -0.14 0.91
CA VAL A 23 8.63 -0.09 2.14
C VAL A 23 7.14 0.06 1.83
N ALA A 24 6.76 0.94 0.91
CA ALA A 24 5.38 1.14 0.49
C ALA A 24 4.76 -0.14 -0.09
N MET A 25 5.46 -0.80 -1.00
CA MET A 25 4.99 -2.06 -1.60
C MET A 25 4.92 -3.19 -0.57
N ASN A 26 5.86 -3.26 0.37
CA ASN A 26 5.79 -4.19 1.49
C ASN A 26 4.54 -3.97 2.37
N TRP A 27 4.13 -2.71 2.57
CA TRP A 27 2.87 -2.39 3.27
C TRP A 27 1.62 -2.82 2.51
N VAL A 28 1.60 -2.66 1.19
CA VAL A 28 0.53 -3.19 0.33
C VAL A 28 0.42 -4.71 0.49
N ILE A 29 1.54 -5.43 0.37
CA ILE A 29 1.58 -6.89 0.50
C ILE A 29 1.09 -7.34 1.89
N ARG A 30 1.57 -6.70 2.96
CA ARG A 30 1.13 -7.00 4.33
C ARG A 30 -0.37 -6.78 4.51
N THR A 31 -0.91 -5.70 3.95
CA THR A 31 -2.36 -5.42 4.03
C THR A 31 -3.17 -6.48 3.29
N CYS A 32 -2.71 -6.96 2.13
CA CYS A 32 -3.34 -8.09 1.46
C CYS A 32 -3.32 -9.36 2.32
N GLN A 33 -2.19 -9.63 2.99
CA GLN A 33 -2.08 -10.78 3.89
C GLN A 33 -3.04 -10.66 5.09
N ASP A 34 -3.13 -9.48 5.70
CA ASP A 34 -4.07 -9.23 6.80
C ASP A 34 -5.52 -9.41 6.36
N ILE A 35 -5.90 -8.89 5.17
CA ILE A 35 -7.23 -9.07 4.60
C ILE A 35 -7.57 -10.54 4.38
N ILE A 36 -6.64 -11.31 3.80
CA ILE A 36 -6.84 -12.74 3.58
C ILE A 36 -6.98 -13.47 4.91
N ARG A 37 -6.14 -13.13 5.90
CA ARG A 37 -6.19 -13.76 7.23
C ARG A 37 -7.49 -13.48 7.96
N GLU A 38 -7.98 -12.25 7.91
CA GLU A 38 -9.11 -11.79 8.70
C GLU A 38 -10.48 -12.05 8.04
N TYR A 39 -10.54 -11.96 6.71
CA TYR A 39 -11.81 -11.96 5.97
C TYR A 39 -11.91 -13.09 4.95
N SER A 40 -11.08 -14.13 5.06
CA SER A 40 -11.22 -15.32 4.21
C SER A 40 -11.34 -16.62 5.00
N HIS A 41 -12.17 -17.52 4.49
CA HIS A 41 -12.26 -18.90 4.94
C HIS A 41 -12.22 -19.83 3.73
N LYS A 42 -11.27 -20.76 3.71
CA LYS A 42 -11.05 -21.69 2.58
C LYS A 42 -11.02 -20.96 1.22
N THR A 43 -10.32 -19.82 1.15
CA THR A 43 -10.20 -18.94 -0.05
C THR A 43 -11.44 -18.12 -0.42
N PHE A 44 -12.56 -18.25 0.31
CA PHE A 44 -13.75 -17.44 0.08
C PHE A 44 -13.78 -16.24 1.02
N TRP A 45 -14.17 -15.08 0.49
CA TRP A 45 -14.46 -13.91 1.32
C TRP A 45 -15.59 -14.24 2.30
N THR A 46 -15.34 -13.96 3.58
CA THR A 46 -16.28 -14.19 4.69
C THR A 46 -16.52 -12.86 5.39
N PRO A 47 -17.70 -12.24 5.24
CA PRO A 47 -18.01 -10.96 5.86
C PRO A 47 -18.09 -11.10 7.38
N THR A 48 -17.35 -10.25 8.09
CA THR A 48 -17.37 -10.16 9.55
C THR A 48 -18.68 -9.57 10.06
N GLY A 49 -19.14 -10.02 11.24
CA GLY A 49 -20.25 -9.37 11.96
C GLY A 49 -21.65 -9.95 11.75
N THR A 50 -21.79 -11.06 11.03
CA THR A 50 -23.08 -11.78 10.99
C THR A 50 -23.26 -12.58 12.28
N SER A 51 -24.14 -12.08 13.16
CA SER A 51 -24.59 -12.82 14.34
C SER A 51 -25.10 -14.20 13.92
N THR A 52 -24.61 -15.22 14.61
CA THR A 52 -24.82 -16.64 14.33
C THR A 52 -26.27 -16.97 14.01
N GLY A 53 -26.54 -17.36 12.75
CA GLY A 53 -27.78 -18.01 12.32
C GLY A 53 -28.53 -17.35 11.16
N THR A 54 -28.27 -16.07 10.87
CA THR A 54 -28.98 -15.35 9.80
C THR A 54 -28.03 -15.02 8.64
N ALA A 55 -28.46 -15.31 7.41
CA ALA A 55 -27.70 -14.92 6.22
C ALA A 55 -27.56 -13.38 6.16
N PRO A 56 -26.37 -12.85 5.82
CA PRO A 56 -26.17 -11.41 5.68
C PRO A 56 -27.09 -10.83 4.62
N THR A 57 -27.65 -9.65 4.89
CA THR A 57 -28.37 -8.87 3.88
C THR A 57 -27.40 -8.28 2.86
N THR A 58 -27.90 -7.90 1.69
CA THR A 58 -27.10 -7.22 0.65
C THR A 58 -26.41 -5.96 1.17
N ASP A 59 -27.11 -5.14 1.97
CA ASP A 59 -26.52 -3.91 2.53
C ASP A 59 -25.40 -4.21 3.52
N HIS A 60 -25.54 -5.27 4.31
CA HIS A 60 -24.46 -5.76 5.18
C HIS A 60 -23.25 -6.18 4.35
N LEU A 61 -23.45 -6.94 3.27
CA LEU A 61 -22.36 -7.35 2.38
C LEU A 61 -21.66 -6.13 1.75
N ILE A 62 -22.41 -5.13 1.29
CA ILE A 62 -21.84 -3.90 0.73
C ILE A 62 -20.99 -3.17 1.77
N GLN A 63 -21.48 -3.06 3.01
CA GLN A 63 -20.77 -2.37 4.07
C GLN A 63 -19.50 -3.11 4.51
N SER A 64 -19.58 -4.43 4.67
CA SER A 64 -18.42 -5.29 4.97
C SER A 64 -17.39 -5.21 3.85
N ALA A 65 -17.79 -5.37 2.58
CA ALA A 65 -16.85 -5.29 1.45
C ALA A 65 -16.10 -3.94 1.41
N ARG A 66 -16.82 -2.84 1.64
CA ARG A 66 -16.20 -1.50 1.71
C ARG A 66 -15.21 -1.38 2.87
N THR A 67 -15.63 -1.76 4.07
CA THR A 67 -14.86 -1.52 5.30
C THR A 67 -13.69 -2.50 5.44
N ASP A 68 -13.94 -3.77 5.18
CA ASP A 68 -13.03 -4.88 5.47
C ASP A 68 -11.95 -5.02 4.40
N VAL A 69 -12.29 -4.74 3.14
CA VAL A 69 -11.43 -5.01 1.99
C VAL A 69 -11.10 -3.75 1.20
N LEU A 70 -12.12 -3.11 0.61
CA LEU A 70 -11.90 -2.09 -0.42
C LEU A 70 -11.21 -0.85 0.13
N ASN A 71 -11.67 -0.31 1.27
CA ASN A 71 -11.10 0.90 1.86
C ASN A 71 -9.67 0.65 2.38
N LYS A 72 -9.41 -0.54 2.95
CA LYS A 72 -8.07 -0.92 3.40
C LYS A 72 -7.10 -0.98 2.22
N LEU A 73 -7.47 -1.67 1.13
CA LEU A 73 -6.63 -1.76 -0.07
C LEU A 73 -6.42 -0.39 -0.72
N ARG A 74 -7.51 0.36 -0.92
CA ARG A 74 -7.47 1.69 -1.55
C ARG A 74 -6.46 2.60 -0.85
N ARG A 75 -6.54 2.68 0.49
CA ARG A 75 -5.62 3.52 1.28
C ARG A 75 -4.15 3.18 1.05
N GLN A 76 -3.81 1.89 0.94
CA GLN A 76 -2.42 1.47 0.75
C GLN A 76 -1.94 1.68 -0.69
N ILE A 77 -2.82 1.44 -1.67
CA ILE A 77 -2.55 1.70 -3.08
C ILE A 77 -2.29 3.20 -3.29
N ASP A 78 -3.20 4.05 -2.81
CA ASP A 78 -3.07 5.51 -2.97
C ASP A 78 -1.79 6.03 -2.29
N GLY A 79 -1.41 5.47 -1.14
CA GLY A 79 -0.17 5.79 -0.45
C GLY A 79 1.09 5.39 -1.24
N ALA A 80 1.09 4.18 -1.82
CA ALA A 80 2.19 3.71 -2.67
C ALA A 80 2.31 4.55 -3.97
N GLU A 81 1.18 4.85 -4.62
CA GLU A 81 1.13 5.72 -5.80
C GLU A 81 1.68 7.11 -5.51
N THR A 82 1.36 7.67 -4.34
CA THR A 82 1.89 8.98 -3.90
C THR A 82 3.41 8.95 -3.78
N ILE A 83 3.98 7.93 -3.12
CA ILE A 83 5.43 7.79 -2.95
C ILE A 83 6.14 7.65 -4.31
N ILE A 84 5.59 6.82 -5.20
CA ILE A 84 6.13 6.64 -6.55
C ILE A 84 6.09 7.96 -7.33
N SER A 85 4.97 8.68 -7.27
CA SER A 85 4.80 9.97 -7.96
C SER A 85 5.83 11.02 -7.47
N ILE A 86 6.12 11.05 -6.17
CA ILE A 86 7.15 11.93 -5.60
C ILE A 86 8.53 11.56 -6.14
N ALA A 87 8.89 10.27 -6.11
CA ALA A 87 10.17 9.80 -6.61
C ALA A 87 10.36 10.10 -8.11
N GLU A 88 9.31 9.93 -8.92
CA GLU A 88 9.30 10.28 -10.34
C GLU A 88 9.50 11.79 -10.57
N HIS A 89 8.78 12.62 -9.83
CA HIS A 89 8.90 14.08 -9.92
C HIS A 89 10.29 14.58 -9.56
N GLU A 90 10.86 14.08 -8.45
CA GLU A 90 12.21 14.45 -8.02
C GLU A 90 13.28 13.96 -9.00
N ARG A 91 13.09 12.79 -9.62
CA ARG A 91 13.97 12.31 -10.69
C ARG A 91 13.88 13.21 -11.93
N ALA A 92 12.68 13.62 -12.33
CA ALA A 92 12.48 14.48 -13.50
C ALA A 92 13.14 15.86 -13.32
N LYS A 93 13.05 16.46 -12.12
CA LYS A 93 13.74 17.73 -11.81
C LYS A 93 15.25 17.67 -11.96
N ARG A 94 15.89 16.54 -11.63
CA ARG A 94 17.34 16.37 -11.75
C ARG A 94 17.84 16.19 -13.18
N GLN A 95 16.95 15.85 -14.10
CA GLN A 95 17.28 15.64 -15.52
C GLN A 95 17.13 16.91 -16.37
N GLN A 96 16.67 18.02 -15.77
CA GLN A 96 16.56 19.36 -16.38
C GLN A 96 17.78 20.20 -16.02
#